data_AF-A0A6A8AJC7-F1
#
_entry.id   AF-A0A6A8AJC7-F1
#
_cell.length_a   1.000
_cell.length_b   1.000
_cell.length_c   1.000
_cell.angle_alpha   90.00
_cell.angle_beta   90.00
_cell.angle_gamma   90.00
#
_symmetry.space_group_name_H-M   'P 1'
#
loop_
_entity.id
_entity.type
_entity.pdbx_description
1 polymer ?
#
loop_
_entity_poly.entity_id
_entity_poly.type
_entity_poly.pdbx_seq_one_letter_code
_entity_poly.pdbx_strand_id
1 'polypeptide(L)'
;MNIEAKASPTLADAEAEAFAAEVIEELVACHIPFLVAGTFAVSAYTGISRPTKDLDIFCKAGDYARILAHFKSKGFEVEVEDDRWLGKVKRGRHFLDVIFAGSNGTMPIGDLWLDNARQMEMHGHNVRVIAPTELIWSKCFVQLRHRYDGADVVHVILKAHDQIDWERLLGHMEVHWEVLLIHLMNFRWIYPTERDKVPAWLMDELLDRLAAQRQLPPPQMKICRGRMFSRIDFEIDVKEWGFADVGGEGEMRDETQEGALP
;
A
#
# COMPACT_ATOMS: atom_id res chain seq x y z
N MET A 1 -5.09 -3.08 -20.03
CA MET A 1 -6.32 -3.90 -20.04
C MET A 1 -7.45 -3.07 -19.48
N ASN A 2 -8.58 -2.98 -20.17
CA ASN A 2 -9.75 -2.25 -19.69
C ASN A 2 -10.54 -3.13 -18.73
N ILE A 3 -11.04 -2.53 -17.65
CA ILE A 3 -11.92 -3.19 -16.69
C ILE A 3 -13.19 -2.36 -16.53
N GLU A 4 -14.30 -3.04 -16.27
CA GLU A 4 -15.52 -2.40 -15.79
C GLU A 4 -15.46 -2.36 -14.26
N ALA A 5 -15.56 -1.17 -13.67
CA ALA A 5 -15.56 -1.03 -12.22
C ALA A 5 -16.81 -1.72 -11.63
N LYS A 6 -16.61 -2.68 -10.72
CA LYS A 6 -17.73 -3.44 -10.11
C LYS A 6 -18.58 -2.58 -9.16
N ALA A 7 -17.98 -1.54 -8.60
CA ALA A 7 -18.64 -0.54 -7.78
C ALA A 7 -17.77 0.72 -7.68
N SER A 8 -18.35 1.79 -7.15
CA SER A 8 -17.65 2.99 -6.72
C SER A 8 -17.90 3.22 -5.22
N PRO A 9 -16.97 3.85 -4.49
CA PRO A 9 -17.23 4.28 -3.12
C PRO A 9 -18.31 5.37 -3.09
N THR A 10 -18.88 5.61 -1.91
CA THR A 10 -19.78 6.75 -1.70
C THR A 10 -18.99 7.92 -1.14
N LEU A 11 -18.98 9.06 -1.84
CA LEU A 11 -18.43 10.28 -1.27
C LEU A 11 -19.40 10.93 -0.28
N ALA A 12 -18.89 11.84 0.54
CA ALA A 12 -19.63 12.38 1.68
C ALA A 12 -20.89 13.18 1.27
N ASP A 13 -20.84 13.88 0.13
CA ASP A 13 -21.92 14.70 -0.40
C ASP A 13 -21.65 15.13 -1.86
N ALA A 14 -22.56 15.93 -2.44
CA ALA A 14 -22.46 16.42 -3.80
C ALA A 14 -21.24 17.33 -4.05
N GLU A 15 -20.77 18.07 -3.03
CA GLU A 15 -19.56 18.88 -3.13
C GLU A 15 -18.32 17.99 -3.28
N ALA A 16 -18.26 16.87 -2.53
CA ALA A 16 -17.20 15.89 -2.70
C ALA A 16 -17.22 15.22 -4.08
N GLU A 17 -18.40 14.88 -4.61
CA GLU A 17 -18.54 14.33 -5.97
C GLU A 17 -18.08 15.33 -7.04
N ALA A 18 -18.48 16.60 -6.92
CA ALA A 18 -18.04 17.66 -7.84
C ALA A 18 -16.52 17.88 -7.76
N PHE A 19 -15.96 17.88 -6.55
CA PHE A 19 -14.50 17.96 -6.34
C PHE A 19 -13.77 16.79 -7.00
N ALA A 20 -14.24 15.55 -6.83
CA ALA A 20 -13.62 14.37 -7.44
C ALA A 20 -13.65 14.43 -8.97
N ALA A 21 -14.78 14.83 -9.55
CA ALA A 21 -14.92 14.98 -11.00
C ALA A 21 -13.93 16.02 -11.57
N GLU A 22 -13.87 17.21 -10.95
CA GLU A 22 -13.00 18.30 -11.39
C GLU A 22 -11.52 17.96 -11.22
N VAL A 23 -11.15 17.27 -10.14
CA VAL A 23 -9.77 16.82 -9.92
C VAL A 23 -9.36 15.78 -10.96
N ILE A 24 -10.24 14.84 -11.33
CA ILE A 24 -9.97 13.88 -12.40
C ILE A 24 -9.80 14.58 -13.74
N GLU A 25 -10.66 15.56 -14.07
CA GLU A 25 -10.55 16.35 -15.29
C GLU A 25 -9.19 17.08 -15.36
N GLU A 26 -8.77 17.75 -14.29
CA GLU A 26 -7.50 18.46 -14.23
C GLU A 26 -6.28 17.52 -14.26
N LEU A 27 -6.37 16.35 -13.62
CA LEU A 27 -5.33 15.31 -13.71
C LEU A 27 -5.15 14.81 -15.15
N VAL A 28 -6.24 14.61 -15.89
CA VAL A 28 -6.20 14.21 -17.30
C VAL A 28 -5.61 15.34 -18.16
N ALA A 29 -6.02 16.58 -17.90
CA ALA A 29 -5.57 17.76 -18.64
C ALA A 29 -4.08 18.08 -18.45
N CYS A 30 -3.48 17.72 -17.29
CA CYS A 30 -2.06 18.00 -17.05
C CYS A 30 -1.11 17.07 -17.83
N HIS A 31 -1.63 15.97 -18.42
CA HIS A 31 -0.87 14.97 -19.18
C HIS A 31 0.30 14.33 -18.42
N ILE A 32 0.25 14.34 -17.08
CA ILE A 32 1.21 13.66 -16.23
C ILE A 32 0.64 12.27 -15.87
N PRO A 33 1.40 11.17 -16.02
CA PRO A 33 0.90 9.84 -15.67
C PRO A 33 0.55 9.72 -14.18
N PHE A 34 -0.64 9.17 -13.91
CA PHE A 34 -1.10 8.83 -12.56
C PHE A 34 -1.91 7.53 -12.60
N LEU A 35 -2.15 6.95 -11.42
CA LEU A 35 -3.00 5.79 -11.19
C LEU A 35 -4.03 6.14 -10.12
N VAL A 36 -5.32 5.95 -10.39
CA VAL A 36 -6.34 5.92 -9.33
C VAL A 36 -6.05 4.74 -8.40
N ALA A 37 -6.07 4.97 -7.10
CA ALA A 37 -5.70 4.01 -6.07
C ALA A 37 -6.73 3.98 -4.93
N GLY A 38 -6.29 3.53 -3.74
CA GLY A 38 -7.07 3.64 -2.51
C GLY A 38 -8.42 2.95 -2.54
N THR A 39 -9.42 3.57 -1.89
CA THR A 39 -10.76 2.99 -1.79
C THR A 39 -11.44 2.85 -3.15
N PHE A 40 -11.20 3.79 -4.09
CA PHE A 40 -11.74 3.70 -5.46
C PHE A 40 -11.27 2.43 -6.18
N ALA A 41 -9.97 2.13 -6.13
CA ALA A 41 -9.44 0.91 -6.72
C ALA A 41 -10.00 -0.36 -6.04
N VAL A 42 -10.11 -0.36 -4.71
CA VAL A 42 -10.73 -1.47 -3.97
C VAL A 42 -12.17 -1.68 -4.42
N SER A 43 -12.98 -0.63 -4.51
CA SER A 43 -14.37 -0.71 -4.98
C SER A 43 -14.45 -1.26 -6.39
N ALA A 44 -13.60 -0.77 -7.31
CA ALA A 44 -13.57 -1.22 -8.70
C ALA A 44 -13.31 -2.73 -8.83
N TYR A 45 -12.38 -3.29 -8.05
CA TYR A 45 -12.05 -4.73 -8.13
C TYR A 45 -12.95 -5.64 -7.32
N THR A 46 -13.48 -5.16 -6.19
CA THR A 46 -14.21 -6.02 -5.24
C THR A 46 -15.72 -5.91 -5.35
N GLY A 47 -16.25 -4.79 -5.85
CA GLY A 47 -17.67 -4.45 -5.82
C GLY A 47 -18.14 -3.91 -4.46
N ILE A 48 -17.23 -3.70 -3.50
CA ILE A 48 -17.57 -3.12 -2.20
C ILE A 48 -17.69 -1.61 -2.36
N SER A 49 -18.88 -1.08 -2.10
CA SER A 49 -19.10 0.36 -1.96
C SER A 49 -19.11 0.74 -0.48
N ARG A 50 -18.28 1.72 -0.10
CA ARG A 50 -18.23 2.24 1.27
C ARG A 50 -17.88 3.74 1.28
N PRO A 51 -18.17 4.46 2.37
CA PRO A 51 -17.77 5.85 2.51
C PRO A 51 -16.26 6.04 2.42
N THR A 52 -15.84 7.06 1.66
CA THR A 52 -14.44 7.54 1.61
C THR A 52 -14.44 9.06 1.68
N LYS A 53 -13.40 9.65 2.26
CA LYS A 53 -13.29 11.11 2.42
C LYS A 53 -12.36 11.75 1.39
N ASP A 54 -11.60 10.91 0.73
CA ASP A 54 -10.43 11.19 -0.07
C ASP A 54 -10.47 10.43 -1.40
N LEU A 55 -9.84 11.05 -2.40
CA LEU A 55 -9.39 10.39 -3.61
C LEU A 55 -7.89 10.15 -3.47
N ASP A 56 -7.43 8.97 -3.85
CA ASP A 56 -6.00 8.63 -3.85
C ASP A 56 -5.51 8.48 -5.29
N ILE A 57 -4.41 9.14 -5.65
CA ILE A 57 -3.68 8.85 -6.88
C ILE A 57 -2.22 8.54 -6.60
N PHE A 58 -1.70 7.56 -7.34
CA PHE A 58 -0.29 7.20 -7.32
C PHE A 58 0.40 7.79 -8.55
N CYS A 59 1.57 8.38 -8.37
CA CYS A 59 2.39 8.94 -9.44
C CYS A 59 3.87 8.69 -9.17
N LYS A 60 4.73 8.88 -10.18
CA LYS A 60 6.18 8.82 -9.95
C LYS A 60 6.64 9.93 -9.01
N ALA A 61 7.66 9.64 -8.20
CA ALA A 61 8.29 10.63 -7.32
C ALA A 61 8.83 11.86 -8.08
N GLY A 62 9.30 11.70 -9.32
CA GLY A 62 9.72 12.85 -10.14
C GLY A 62 8.57 13.74 -10.63
N ASP A 63 7.32 13.27 -10.54
CA ASP A 63 6.15 13.91 -11.16
C ASP A 63 5.22 14.56 -10.13
N TYR A 64 5.26 14.18 -8.85
CA TYR A 64 4.34 14.73 -7.83
C TYR A 64 4.39 16.26 -7.78
N ALA A 65 5.60 16.86 -7.81
CA ALA A 65 5.77 18.30 -7.73
C ALA A 65 5.15 19.03 -8.93
N ARG A 66 5.17 18.41 -10.11
CA ARG A 66 4.55 18.94 -11.33
C ARG A 66 3.03 18.87 -11.25
N ILE A 67 2.47 17.79 -10.69
CA ILE A 67 1.04 17.65 -10.42
C ILE A 67 0.59 18.74 -9.44
N LEU A 68 1.28 18.91 -8.30
CA LEU A 68 0.93 19.94 -7.32
C LEU A 68 1.07 21.35 -7.91
N ALA A 69 2.11 21.62 -8.71
CA ALA A 69 2.26 22.91 -9.38
C ALA A 69 1.11 23.20 -10.38
N HIS A 70 0.65 22.18 -11.11
CA HIS A 70 -0.52 22.28 -11.99
C HIS A 70 -1.76 22.70 -11.20
N PHE A 71 -2.10 21.98 -10.13
CA PHE A 71 -3.26 22.31 -9.30
C PHE A 71 -3.16 23.68 -8.63
N LYS A 72 -1.97 24.05 -8.16
CA LYS A 72 -1.72 25.39 -7.61
C LYS A 72 -1.98 26.49 -8.65
N SER A 73 -1.60 26.29 -9.91
CA SER A 73 -1.86 27.24 -10.99
C SER A 73 -3.35 27.42 -11.31
N LYS A 74 -4.16 26.42 -10.96
CA LYS A 74 -5.63 26.42 -11.08
C LYS A 74 -6.35 26.97 -9.84
N GLY A 75 -5.60 27.46 -8.84
CA GLY A 75 -6.15 28.07 -7.63
C GLY A 75 -6.54 27.08 -6.53
N PHE A 76 -6.15 25.81 -6.63
CA PHE A 76 -6.30 24.87 -5.53
C PHE A 76 -5.25 25.14 -4.44
N GLU A 77 -5.60 24.81 -3.19
CA GLU A 77 -4.61 24.71 -2.11
C GLU A 77 -3.81 23.41 -2.29
N VAL A 78 -2.48 23.50 -2.13
CA VAL A 78 -1.60 22.34 -2.22
C VAL A 78 -0.68 22.27 -1.01
N GLU A 79 -0.37 21.06 -0.57
CA GLU A 79 0.52 20.80 0.55
C GLU A 79 1.48 19.66 0.20
N VAL A 80 2.72 19.75 0.68
CA VAL A 80 3.64 18.60 0.74
C VAL A 80 3.65 18.16 2.19
N GLU A 81 2.84 17.14 2.52
CA GLU A 81 2.69 16.67 3.89
C GLU A 81 3.93 15.89 4.34
N ASP A 82 4.49 15.07 3.44
CA ASP A 82 5.73 14.36 3.65
C ASP A 82 6.47 14.21 2.32
N ASP A 83 7.60 14.91 2.16
CA ASP A 83 8.38 14.94 0.92
C ASP A 83 8.94 13.56 0.51
N ARG A 84 8.85 12.56 1.37
CA ARG A 84 9.23 11.19 1.03
C ARG A 84 8.13 10.43 0.28
N TRP A 85 6.86 10.80 0.44
CA TRP A 85 5.78 9.97 -0.09
C TRP A 85 4.42 10.63 -0.39
N LEU A 86 4.09 11.80 0.20
CA LEU A 86 2.74 12.35 0.17
C LEU A 86 2.68 13.87 -0.08
N GLY A 87 1.98 14.24 -1.15
CA GLY A 87 1.42 15.58 -1.37
C GLY A 87 -0.10 15.57 -1.30
N LYS A 88 -0.71 16.75 -1.17
CA LYS A 88 -2.17 16.92 -1.13
C LYS A 88 -2.62 18.06 -2.02
N VAL A 89 -3.77 17.88 -2.66
CA VAL A 89 -4.53 18.92 -3.34
C VAL A 89 -5.85 19.09 -2.60
N LYS A 90 -6.24 20.32 -2.27
CA LYS A 90 -7.39 20.59 -1.39
C LYS A 90 -8.31 21.66 -1.95
N ARG A 91 -9.58 21.51 -1.56
CA ARG A 91 -10.61 22.56 -1.66
C ARG A 91 -11.55 22.47 -0.47
N GLY A 92 -11.43 23.42 0.45
CA GLY A 92 -12.17 23.39 1.70
C GLY A 92 -11.86 22.11 2.49
N ARG A 93 -12.88 21.28 2.72
CA ARG A 93 -12.75 20.02 3.48
C ARG A 93 -12.43 18.79 2.62
N HIS A 94 -12.42 18.93 1.29
CA HIS A 94 -12.19 17.85 0.34
C HIS A 94 -10.74 17.84 -0.12
N PHE A 95 -10.17 16.65 -0.29
CA PHE A 95 -8.77 16.52 -0.67
C PHE A 95 -8.50 15.28 -1.53
N LEU A 96 -7.48 15.41 -2.36
CA LEU A 96 -6.83 14.35 -3.12
C LEU A 96 -5.44 14.12 -2.52
N ASP A 97 -5.13 12.86 -2.23
CA ASP A 97 -3.78 12.44 -1.84
C ASP A 97 -2.97 12.08 -3.10
N VAL A 98 -1.84 12.78 -3.28
CA VAL A 98 -0.86 12.56 -4.35
C VAL A 98 0.28 11.74 -3.76
N ILE A 99 0.18 10.42 -3.92
CA ILE A 99 1.09 9.45 -3.31
C ILE A 99 2.15 9.06 -4.34
N PHE A 100 3.41 9.09 -3.94
CA PHE A 100 4.53 8.75 -4.83
C PHE A 100 5.54 7.77 -4.25
N ALA A 101 5.31 7.36 -3.00
CA ALA A 101 5.92 6.20 -2.39
C ALA A 101 5.03 5.62 -1.29
N GLY A 102 5.38 4.45 -0.75
CA GLY A 102 4.84 3.99 0.53
C GLY A 102 5.33 4.86 1.70
N SER A 103 4.50 5.08 2.71
CA SER A 103 4.86 5.86 3.91
C SER A 103 6.05 5.29 4.71
N ASN A 104 6.34 4.01 4.50
CA ASN A 104 7.47 3.29 5.06
C ASN A 104 8.73 3.28 4.16
N GLY A 105 8.68 3.96 3.00
CA GLY A 105 9.80 4.08 2.08
C GLY A 105 10.08 2.85 1.21
N THR A 106 9.28 1.79 1.27
CA THR A 106 9.57 0.53 0.56
C THR A 106 8.93 0.42 -0.82
N MET A 107 8.08 1.37 -1.20
CA MET A 107 7.22 1.25 -2.39
C MET A 107 7.36 2.46 -3.30
N PRO A 108 8.54 2.76 -3.86
CA PRO A 108 8.66 3.83 -4.84
C PRO A 108 7.79 3.51 -6.06
N ILE A 109 6.95 4.46 -6.45
CA ILE A 109 6.08 4.27 -7.62
C ILE A 109 6.90 4.50 -8.89
N GLY A 110 7.01 3.46 -9.70
CA GLY A 110 7.86 3.41 -10.90
C GLY A 110 7.11 3.03 -12.16
N ASP A 111 7.83 2.90 -13.28
CA ASP A 111 7.26 2.55 -14.59
C ASP A 111 6.45 1.25 -14.57
N LEU A 112 6.93 0.23 -13.85
CA LEU A 112 6.24 -1.05 -13.76
C LEU A 112 4.81 -0.91 -13.21
N TRP A 113 4.56 0.03 -12.29
CA TRP A 113 3.20 0.28 -11.80
C TRP A 113 2.29 0.84 -12.91
N LEU A 114 2.84 1.75 -13.73
CA LEU A 114 2.13 2.40 -14.83
C LEU A 114 1.89 1.44 -16.00
N ASP A 115 2.88 0.62 -16.33
CA ASP A 115 2.84 -0.35 -17.43
C ASP A 115 1.79 -1.45 -17.18
N ASN A 116 1.59 -1.81 -15.92
CA ASN A 116 0.67 -2.88 -15.53
C ASN A 116 -0.72 -2.39 -15.14
N ALA A 117 -0.94 -1.08 -15.13
CA ALA A 117 -2.20 -0.46 -14.80
C ALA A 117 -3.37 -1.02 -15.62
N ARG A 118 -4.54 -1.07 -14.99
CA ARG A 118 -5.80 -1.27 -15.71
C ARG A 118 -6.34 0.09 -16.12
N GLN A 119 -7.32 0.09 -17.02
CA GLN A 119 -8.06 1.30 -17.38
C GLN A 119 -9.51 1.14 -16.99
N MET A 120 -10.10 2.20 -16.45
CA MET A 120 -11.53 2.27 -16.12
C MET A 120 -12.10 3.64 -16.49
N GLU A 121 -13.41 3.70 -16.71
CA GLU A 121 -14.12 4.96 -16.85
C GLU A 121 -14.36 5.56 -15.46
N MET A 122 -14.08 6.85 -15.30
CA MET A 122 -14.33 7.62 -14.09
C MET A 122 -14.65 9.07 -14.46
N HIS A 123 -15.85 9.54 -14.10
CA HIS A 123 -16.33 10.90 -14.37
C HIS A 123 -16.20 11.34 -15.85
N GLY A 124 -16.46 10.44 -16.79
CA GLY A 124 -16.38 10.67 -18.23
C GLY A 124 -14.99 10.50 -18.83
N HIS A 125 -13.99 10.13 -18.03
CA HIS A 125 -12.60 9.95 -18.48
C HIS A 125 -12.15 8.50 -18.36
N ASN A 126 -11.41 8.02 -19.37
CA ASN A 126 -10.68 6.76 -19.26
C ASN A 126 -9.37 7.00 -18.50
N VAL A 127 -9.34 6.61 -17.24
CA VAL A 127 -8.19 6.78 -16.34
C VAL A 127 -7.48 5.46 -16.08
N ARG A 128 -6.21 5.53 -15.72
CA ARG A 128 -5.47 4.36 -15.25
C ARG A 128 -5.81 4.11 -13.79
N VAL A 129 -5.98 2.86 -13.41
CA VAL A 129 -6.18 2.40 -12.04
C VAL A 129 -5.10 1.37 -11.71
N ILE A 130 -4.57 1.46 -10.49
CA ILE A 130 -3.55 0.53 -9.97
C ILE A 130 -3.99 -0.92 -10.16
N ALA A 131 -3.07 -1.82 -10.57
CA ALA A 131 -3.40 -3.24 -10.75
C ALA A 131 -3.55 -3.98 -9.40
N PRO A 132 -4.28 -5.11 -9.35
CA PRO A 132 -4.53 -5.85 -8.10
C PRO A 132 -3.27 -6.25 -7.33
N THR A 133 -2.20 -6.63 -8.04
CA THR A 133 -0.90 -6.98 -7.47
C THR A 133 -0.33 -5.83 -6.63
N GLU A 134 -0.17 -4.67 -7.24
CA GLU A 134 0.39 -3.48 -6.60
C GLU A 134 -0.58 -2.85 -5.58
N LEU A 135 -1.89 -3.01 -5.79
CA LEU A 135 -2.92 -2.60 -4.81
C LEU A 135 -2.78 -3.39 -3.50
N ILE A 136 -2.59 -4.71 -3.58
CA ILE A 136 -2.33 -5.53 -2.40
C ILE A 136 -1.05 -5.06 -1.71
N TRP A 137 0.03 -4.91 -2.48
CA TRP A 137 1.32 -4.48 -1.95
C TRP A 137 1.22 -3.16 -1.17
N SER A 138 0.57 -2.14 -1.76
CA SER A 138 0.40 -0.83 -1.13
C SER A 138 -0.38 -0.85 0.19
N LYS A 139 -1.20 -1.88 0.40
CA LYS A 139 -2.06 -2.05 1.59
C LYS A 139 -1.47 -2.97 2.65
N CYS A 140 -0.53 -3.85 2.30
CA CYS A 140 0.04 -4.84 3.22
C CYS A 140 0.69 -4.22 4.47
N PHE A 141 1.25 -3.00 4.35
CA PHE A 141 1.95 -2.31 5.42
C PHE A 141 1.07 -1.37 6.26
N VAL A 142 -0.19 -1.14 5.89
CA VAL A 142 -1.08 -0.28 6.68
C VAL A 142 -1.64 -1.08 7.86
N GLN A 143 -0.90 -1.05 8.98
CA GLN A 143 -1.24 -1.76 10.22
C GLN A 143 -0.94 -0.88 11.46
N LEU A 144 -1.76 0.15 11.65
CA LEU A 144 -1.72 1.04 12.79
C LEU A 144 -2.81 0.65 13.80
N ARG A 145 -2.63 1.04 15.07
CA ARG A 145 -3.64 0.80 16.13
C ARG A 145 -5.05 1.28 15.81
N HIS A 146 -5.19 2.27 14.92
CA HIS A 146 -6.45 2.92 14.55
C HIS A 146 -6.80 2.77 13.06
N ARG A 147 -5.93 2.12 12.26
CA ARG A 147 -6.15 1.90 10.83
C ARG A 147 -5.44 0.63 10.38
N TYR A 148 -6.20 -0.30 9.84
CA TYR A 148 -5.68 -1.56 9.31
C TYR A 148 -6.37 -1.91 8.00
N ASP A 149 -5.59 -2.06 6.92
CA ASP A 149 -6.13 -2.32 5.58
C ASP A 149 -6.18 -3.83 5.22
N GLY A 150 -5.93 -4.74 6.17
CA GLY A 150 -5.92 -6.18 5.86
C GLY A 150 -7.24 -6.74 5.31
N ALA A 151 -8.37 -6.13 5.68
CA ALA A 151 -9.66 -6.47 5.07
C ALA A 151 -9.67 -6.19 3.56
N ASP A 152 -9.09 -5.07 3.13
CA ASP A 152 -9.01 -4.74 1.70
C ASP A 152 -8.12 -5.74 0.96
N VAL A 153 -6.99 -6.13 1.56
CA VAL A 153 -6.08 -7.13 0.99
C VAL A 153 -6.82 -8.44 0.73
N VAL A 154 -7.51 -8.99 1.74
CA VAL A 154 -8.19 -10.29 1.58
C VAL A 154 -9.40 -10.21 0.62
N HIS A 155 -10.08 -9.06 0.54
CA HIS A 155 -11.17 -8.85 -0.42
C HIS A 155 -10.65 -8.78 -1.85
N VAL A 156 -9.53 -8.09 -2.09
CA VAL A 156 -8.90 -8.03 -3.42
C VAL A 156 -8.44 -9.43 -3.84
N ILE A 157 -7.80 -10.19 -2.95
CA ILE A 157 -7.46 -11.60 -3.22
C ILE A 157 -8.74 -12.37 -3.61
N LEU A 158 -9.79 -12.30 -2.79
CA LEU A 158 -11.02 -13.06 -3.04
C LEU A 158 -11.65 -12.77 -4.42
N LYS A 159 -11.64 -11.50 -4.82
CA LYS A 159 -12.43 -11.00 -5.97
C LYS A 159 -11.63 -10.75 -7.23
N ALA A 160 -10.29 -10.78 -7.16
CA ALA A 160 -9.39 -10.51 -8.27
C ALA A 160 -8.16 -11.44 -8.30
N HIS A 161 -8.18 -12.60 -7.62
CA HIS A 161 -7.06 -13.56 -7.60
C HIS A 161 -6.49 -13.93 -8.97
N ASP A 162 -7.34 -14.04 -9.97
CA ASP A 162 -7.02 -14.39 -11.36
C ASP A 162 -6.28 -13.26 -12.11
N GLN A 163 -6.29 -12.06 -11.55
CA GLN A 163 -5.62 -10.87 -12.08
C GLN A 163 -4.38 -10.49 -11.28
N ILE A 164 -4.07 -11.22 -10.20
CA ILE A 164 -2.87 -11.02 -9.40
C ILE A 164 -1.70 -11.76 -10.06
N ASP A 165 -0.63 -11.02 -10.31
CA ASP A 165 0.68 -11.56 -10.63
C ASP A 165 1.39 -11.93 -9.32
N TRP A 166 1.26 -13.19 -8.92
CA TRP A 166 1.74 -13.70 -7.64
C TRP A 166 3.27 -13.74 -7.54
N GLU A 167 3.97 -14.01 -8.65
CA GLU A 167 5.44 -13.98 -8.70
C GLU A 167 5.95 -12.56 -8.47
N ARG A 168 5.31 -11.57 -9.09
CA ARG A 168 5.66 -10.17 -8.88
C ARG A 168 5.30 -9.67 -7.49
N LEU A 169 4.15 -10.09 -6.95
CA LEU A 169 3.80 -9.77 -5.57
C LEU A 169 4.86 -10.28 -4.60
N LEU A 170 5.33 -11.52 -4.77
CA LEU A 170 6.44 -12.07 -4.00
C LEU A 170 7.72 -11.25 -4.22
N GLY A 171 8.06 -10.93 -5.47
CA GLY A 171 9.23 -10.10 -5.78
C GLY A 171 9.23 -8.72 -5.11
N HIS A 172 8.07 -8.07 -5.02
CA HIS A 172 7.90 -6.81 -4.26
C HIS A 172 8.03 -7.00 -2.75
N MET A 173 7.58 -8.15 -2.26
CA MET A 173 7.57 -8.49 -0.84
C MET A 173 8.78 -9.31 -0.41
N GLU A 174 9.84 -9.42 -1.23
CA GLU A 174 10.90 -10.42 -1.01
C GLU A 174 11.63 -10.24 0.33
N VAL A 175 11.99 -9.00 0.69
CA VAL A 175 12.61 -8.66 1.99
C VAL A 175 11.59 -8.67 3.14
N HIS A 176 10.29 -8.76 2.82
CA HIS A 176 9.16 -8.64 3.73
C HIS A 176 8.21 -9.83 3.62
N TRP A 177 8.73 -10.99 3.25
CA TRP A 177 7.93 -12.17 2.89
C TRP A 177 7.10 -12.66 4.08
N GLU A 178 7.55 -12.41 5.31
CA GLU A 178 6.78 -12.69 6.53
C GLU A 178 5.45 -11.91 6.56
N VAL A 179 5.45 -10.66 6.09
CA VAL A 179 4.25 -9.82 6.02
C VAL A 179 3.27 -10.36 4.99
N LEU A 180 3.78 -10.82 3.84
CA LEU A 180 2.95 -11.50 2.83
C LEU A 180 2.34 -12.78 3.42
N LEU A 181 3.14 -13.61 4.09
CA LEU A 181 2.66 -14.83 4.74
C LEU A 181 1.55 -14.54 5.77
N ILE A 182 1.68 -13.48 6.58
CA ILE A 182 0.62 -13.07 7.54
C ILE A 182 -0.70 -12.77 6.81
N HIS A 183 -0.66 -12.00 5.72
CA HIS A 183 -1.87 -11.68 4.95
C HIS A 183 -2.48 -12.92 4.27
N LEU A 184 -1.66 -13.83 3.76
CA LEU A 184 -2.15 -15.09 3.19
C LEU A 184 -2.74 -16.02 4.27
N MET A 185 -2.19 -16.01 5.47
CA MET A 185 -2.77 -16.73 6.61
C MET A 185 -4.10 -16.14 7.05
N ASN A 186 -4.21 -14.80 7.11
CA ASN A 186 -5.47 -14.12 7.34
C ASN A 186 -6.51 -14.49 6.27
N PHE A 187 -6.14 -14.44 4.99
CA PHE A 187 -7.02 -14.83 3.89
C PHE A 187 -7.56 -16.26 4.08
N ARG A 188 -6.69 -17.23 4.40
CA ARG A 188 -7.07 -18.63 4.58
C ARG A 188 -7.94 -18.87 5.81
N TRP A 189 -7.74 -18.09 6.87
CA TRP A 189 -8.60 -18.14 8.07
C TRP A 189 -9.98 -17.53 7.81
N ILE A 190 -10.03 -16.38 7.13
CA ILE A 190 -11.29 -15.67 6.79
C ILE A 190 -12.09 -16.45 5.74
N TYR A 191 -11.42 -17.02 4.74
CA TYR A 191 -12.04 -17.73 3.62
C TYR A 191 -11.53 -19.17 3.51
N PRO A 192 -11.88 -20.05 4.46
CA PRO A 192 -11.37 -21.41 4.47
C PRO A 192 -11.84 -22.26 3.28
N THR A 193 -12.91 -21.89 2.57
CA THR A 193 -13.39 -22.57 1.36
C THR A 193 -12.72 -22.06 0.07
N GLU A 194 -12.05 -20.91 0.11
CA GLU A 194 -11.52 -20.22 -1.07
C GLU A 194 -9.98 -20.24 -1.10
N ARG A 195 -9.36 -21.12 -0.30
CA ARG A 195 -7.91 -21.16 -0.09
C ARG A 195 -7.12 -21.43 -1.38
N ASP A 196 -7.77 -22.05 -2.36
CA ASP A 196 -7.27 -22.38 -3.69
C ASP A 196 -7.13 -21.16 -4.61
N LYS A 197 -7.68 -19.99 -4.22
CA LYS A 197 -7.43 -18.71 -4.91
C LYS A 197 -6.00 -18.21 -4.74
N VAL A 198 -5.28 -18.69 -3.74
CA VAL A 198 -3.84 -18.43 -3.57
C VAL A 198 -3.08 -19.64 -4.13
N PRO A 199 -2.10 -19.45 -5.03
CA PRO A 199 -1.34 -20.56 -5.57
C PRO A 199 -0.64 -21.38 -4.49
N ALA A 200 -0.71 -22.71 -4.60
CA ALA A 200 -0.09 -23.63 -3.65
C ALA A 200 1.43 -23.40 -3.53
N TRP A 201 2.11 -23.21 -4.67
CA TRP A 201 3.55 -22.97 -4.71
C TRP A 201 3.99 -21.77 -3.86
N LEU A 202 3.16 -20.71 -3.77
CA LEU A 202 3.49 -19.52 -3.00
C LEU A 202 3.43 -19.79 -1.50
N MET A 203 2.44 -20.58 -1.07
CA MET A 203 2.36 -21.03 0.31
C MET A 203 3.53 -21.95 0.66
N ASP A 204 3.87 -22.89 -0.22
CA ASP A 204 4.99 -23.81 -0.03
C ASP A 204 6.31 -23.03 0.09
N GLU A 205 6.59 -22.10 -0.84
CA GLU A 205 7.77 -21.23 -0.81
C GLU A 205 7.89 -20.43 0.50
N LEU A 206 6.81 -19.79 0.96
CA LEU A 206 6.84 -18.96 2.18
C LEU A 206 6.99 -19.81 3.46
N LEU A 207 6.42 -21.02 3.48
CA LEU A 207 6.58 -21.94 4.59
C LEU A 207 7.99 -22.55 4.62
N ASP A 208 8.58 -22.82 3.46
CA ASP A 208 9.96 -23.29 3.34
C ASP A 208 10.95 -22.22 3.81
N ARG A 209 10.73 -20.94 3.44
CA ARG A 209 11.52 -19.80 3.98
C ARG A 209 11.45 -19.73 5.51
N LEU A 210 10.26 -19.88 6.08
CA LEU A 210 10.09 -19.90 7.54
C LEU A 210 10.78 -21.11 8.18
N ALA A 211 10.67 -22.29 7.57
CA ALA A 211 11.33 -23.49 8.06
C ALA A 211 12.86 -23.34 8.06
N ALA A 212 13.43 -22.74 7.00
CA ALA A 212 14.85 -22.43 6.91
C ALA A 212 15.27 -21.36 7.94
N GLN A 213 14.51 -20.26 8.07
CA GLN A 213 14.79 -19.20 9.05
C GLN A 213 14.84 -19.74 10.49
N ARG A 214 13.98 -20.70 10.83
CA ARG A 214 13.96 -21.34 12.17
C ARG A 214 15.20 -22.16 12.50
N GLN A 215 16.03 -22.51 11.51
CA GLN A 215 17.32 -23.19 11.73
C GLN A 215 18.47 -22.20 11.99
N LEU A 216 18.25 -20.91 11.75
CA LEU A 216 19.28 -19.89 11.92
C LEU A 216 19.27 -19.35 13.35
N PRO A 217 20.44 -18.93 13.88
CA PRO A 217 20.47 -18.15 15.10
C PRO A 217 19.77 -16.81 14.88
N PRO A 218 19.22 -16.17 15.94
CA PRO A 218 18.64 -14.85 15.79
C PRO A 218 19.69 -13.80 15.38
N PRO A 219 19.27 -12.67 14.79
CA PRO A 219 20.18 -11.59 14.41
C PRO A 219 20.98 -11.03 15.59
N GLN A 220 22.20 -10.59 15.30
CA GLN A 220 23.12 -10.03 16.29
C GLN A 220 22.72 -8.62 16.75
N MET A 221 22.23 -7.78 15.84
CA MET A 221 21.71 -6.46 16.19
C MET A 221 20.23 -6.59 16.59
N LYS A 222 19.84 -5.90 17.66
CA LYS A 222 18.42 -5.71 18.01
C LYS A 222 17.78 -4.83 16.94
N ILE A 223 16.87 -5.39 16.15
CA ILE A 223 16.16 -4.66 15.07
C ILE A 223 14.65 -4.71 15.31
N CYS A 224 13.98 -3.57 15.18
CA CYS A 224 12.52 -3.50 15.15
C CYS A 224 12.04 -3.01 13.79
N ARG A 225 11.40 -3.91 13.02
CA ARG A 225 10.75 -3.57 11.74
C ARG A 225 9.32 -3.03 11.92
N GLY A 226 8.80 -2.98 13.15
CA GLY A 226 7.42 -2.55 13.43
C GLY A 226 7.11 -1.12 12.99
N ARG A 227 8.14 -0.26 12.94
CA ARG A 227 8.02 1.12 12.43
C ARG A 227 7.71 1.21 10.93
N MET A 228 7.86 0.10 10.18
CA MET A 228 7.36 -0.03 8.81
C MET A 228 5.83 -0.13 8.73
N PHE A 229 5.18 -0.53 9.82
CA PHE A 229 3.72 -0.54 9.97
C PHE A 229 3.22 0.75 10.60
N SER A 230 3.82 1.15 11.72
CA SER A 230 3.41 2.33 12.47
C SER A 230 4.59 2.95 13.23
N ARG A 231 5.01 4.14 12.80
CA ARG A 231 6.11 4.86 13.48
C ARG A 231 5.77 5.29 14.90
N ILE A 232 4.49 5.47 15.20
CA ILE A 232 4.02 5.93 16.52
C ILE A 232 3.85 4.73 17.45
N ASP A 233 3.23 3.65 16.97
CA ASP A 233 2.92 2.50 17.84
C ASP A 233 4.19 1.73 18.25
N PHE A 234 5.23 1.78 17.42
CA PHE A 234 6.55 1.17 17.68
C PHE A 234 7.64 2.22 18.00
N GLU A 235 7.26 3.35 18.60
CA GLU A 235 8.23 4.37 19.01
C GLU A 235 9.10 3.95 20.19
N ILE A 236 8.48 3.27 21.15
CA ILE A 236 9.15 2.79 22.37
C ILE A 236 10.28 1.80 22.05
N ASP A 237 10.11 0.97 21.02
CA ASP A 237 11.09 -0.01 20.58
C ASP A 237 12.46 0.62 20.29
N VAL A 238 12.45 1.77 19.62
CA VAL A 238 13.67 2.49 19.23
C VAL A 238 14.13 3.46 20.31
N LYS A 239 13.21 4.20 20.95
CA LYS A 239 13.59 5.24 21.93
C LYS A 239 14.02 4.67 23.28
N GLU A 240 13.46 3.54 23.69
CA GLU A 240 13.61 3.04 25.06
C GLU A 240 14.11 1.59 25.11
N TRP A 241 13.75 0.74 24.15
CA TRP A 241 14.11 -0.68 24.19
C TRP A 241 15.38 -1.04 23.39
N GLY A 242 16.06 -0.04 22.82
CA GLY A 242 17.39 -0.20 22.21
C GLY A 242 17.40 -0.90 20.85
N PHE A 243 16.25 -1.01 20.17
CA PHE A 243 16.17 -1.59 18.82
C PHE A 243 16.56 -0.57 17.75
N ALA A 244 17.28 -1.03 16.72
CA ALA A 244 17.51 -0.30 15.49
C ALA A 244 16.20 -0.11 14.71
N ASP A 245 16.01 1.09 14.15
CA ASP A 245 15.04 1.31 13.07
C ASP A 245 15.58 0.71 11.75
N VAL A 246 14.74 0.62 10.70
CA VAL A 246 15.04 -0.06 9.42
C VAL A 246 16.35 0.38 8.76
N GLY A 247 16.74 1.65 8.93
CA GLY A 247 18.00 2.21 8.43
C GLY A 247 18.95 2.73 9.51
N GLY A 248 18.71 2.39 10.78
CA GLY A 248 19.48 2.88 11.93
C GLY A 248 20.42 1.84 12.52
N GLU A 249 21.24 2.29 13.48
CA GLU A 249 22.00 1.41 14.37
C GLU A 249 21.17 1.10 15.63
N GLY A 250 21.40 -0.05 16.23
CA GLY A 250 20.75 -0.49 17.47
C GLY A 250 21.75 -1.18 18.38
N GLU A 251 21.30 -1.54 19.58
CA GLU A 251 22.14 -2.29 20.50
C GLU A 251 22.48 -3.67 19.91
N MET A 252 23.70 -4.13 20.17
CA MET A 252 24.06 -5.51 19.95
C MET A 252 23.36 -6.38 20.98
N ARG A 253 22.94 -7.57 20.57
CA ARG A 253 22.45 -8.59 21.50
C ARG A 253 23.62 -9.06 22.33
N ASP A 254 23.55 -8.90 23.65
CA ASP A 254 24.59 -9.40 24.55
C ASP A 254 24.77 -10.91 24.37
N GLU A 255 26.01 -11.37 24.12
CA GLU A 255 26.35 -12.81 24.00
C GLU A 255 26.46 -13.52 25.36
N THR A 256 26.11 -12.89 26.48
CA THR A 256 26.32 -13.45 27.82
C THR A 256 25.12 -14.25 28.34
N GLN A 257 25.04 -15.53 27.94
CA GLN A 257 24.83 -16.68 28.85
C GLN A 257 24.79 -18.05 28.11
N GLU A 258 25.79 -18.37 27.28
CA GLU A 258 26.15 -19.77 27.00
C GLU A 258 27.56 -20.03 27.49
N GLY A 259 27.69 -20.08 28.82
CA GLY A 259 28.97 -20.32 29.49
C GLY A 259 28.87 -20.58 30.98
N ALA A 260 27.68 -20.93 31.49
CA ALA A 260 27.49 -21.37 32.87
C ALA A 260 26.94 -22.80 32.89
N LEU A 261 27.83 -23.75 32.59
CA LEU A 261 27.86 -25.06 33.24
C LEU A 261 29.21 -25.11 33.95
N PRO A 262 29.30 -25.61 35.20
CA PRO A 262 28.53 -26.73 35.76
C PRO A 262 27.53 -26.35 36.87
#